data_AF-A0A099Y507-F1
#
_entry.id   AF-A0A099Y507-F1
#
_cell.length_a   1.000
_cell.length_b   1.000
_cell.length_c   1.000
_cell.angle_alpha   90.00
_cell.angle_beta   90.00
_cell.angle_gamma   90.00
#
_symmetry.space_group_name_H-M   'P 1'
#
loop_
_entity.id
_entity.type
_entity.pdbx_description
1 polymer ?
#
loop_
_entity_poly.entity_id
_entity_poly.type
_entity_poly.pdbx_seq_one_letter_code
_entity_poly.pdbx_strand_id
1 'polypeptide(L)'
;MSNIQNFKEWRAEEMVKVFLLKSGFKFEIETFPTPMFDLFVKFKTNSNVKFAIEVKTKIRFQSRINKQMSALKTYRDAGLINIPVLLIKVDEKEEESEFDFLVFPSFKENKLLIRNEFKFIKLNKENFKMKMNSIEKWYAEK
;
A
#
# COMPACT_ATOMS: atom_id res chain seq x y z
N MET A 1 -9.01 25.67 -5.30
CA MET A 1 -8.85 24.32 -5.89
C MET A 1 -8.08 23.33 -5.00
N SER A 2 -7.13 23.77 -4.16
CA SER A 2 -6.36 22.90 -3.26
C SER A 2 -7.21 22.18 -2.21
N ASN A 3 -8.16 22.86 -1.55
CA ASN A 3 -8.94 22.27 -0.46
C ASN A 3 -9.82 21.09 -0.90
N ILE A 4 -10.40 21.15 -2.10
CA ILE A 4 -11.23 20.06 -2.65
C ILE A 4 -10.38 18.83 -2.95
N GLN A 5 -9.17 19.02 -3.48
CA GLN A 5 -8.26 17.92 -3.79
C GLN A 5 -7.76 17.25 -2.51
N ASN A 6 -7.38 18.04 -1.51
CA ASN A 6 -6.95 17.50 -0.20
C ASN A 6 -8.08 16.71 0.47
N PHE A 7 -9.33 17.18 0.37
CA PHE A 7 -10.49 16.47 0.90
C PHE A 7 -10.73 15.11 0.21
N LYS A 8 -10.55 15.05 -1.12
CA LYS A 8 -10.66 13.80 -1.89
C LYS A 8 -9.60 12.78 -1.52
N GLU A 9 -8.37 13.25 -1.32
CA GLU A 9 -7.25 12.39 -0.90
C GLU A 9 -7.50 11.82 0.50
N TRP A 10 -7.91 12.69 1.43
CA TRP A 10 -8.32 12.27 2.76
C TRP A 10 -9.48 11.25 2.71
N ARG A 11 -10.51 11.49 1.89
CA ARG A 11 -11.64 10.55 1.73
C ARG A 11 -11.17 9.19 1.21
N ALA A 12 -10.27 9.16 0.23
CA ALA A 12 -9.72 7.92 -0.30
C ALA A 12 -8.93 7.13 0.76
N GLU A 13 -8.14 7.81 1.59
CA GLU A 13 -7.45 7.18 2.71
C GLU A 13 -8.44 6.60 3.75
N GLU A 14 -9.49 7.34 4.09
CA GLU A 14 -10.53 6.86 5.02
C GLU A 14 -11.27 5.63 4.47
N MET A 15 -11.57 5.60 3.17
CA MET A 15 -12.16 4.41 2.53
C MET A 15 -11.25 3.17 2.72
N VAL A 16 -9.94 3.34 2.54
CA VAL A 16 -8.95 2.28 2.76
C VAL A 16 -8.91 1.87 4.23
N LYS A 17 -8.88 2.80 5.18
CA LYS A 17 -8.92 2.49 6.63
C LYS A 17 -10.17 1.69 7.00
N VAL A 18 -11.33 2.08 6.50
CA VAL A 18 -12.59 1.34 6.69
C VAL A 18 -12.52 -0.06 6.09
N PHE A 19 -11.94 -0.22 4.90
CA PHE A 19 -11.73 -1.54 4.31
C PHE A 19 -10.82 -2.42 5.18
N LEU A 20 -9.70 -1.89 5.67
CA LEU A 20 -8.77 -2.63 6.55
C LEU A 20 -9.47 -3.10 7.82
N LEU A 21 -10.27 -2.24 8.46
CA LEU A 21 -11.07 -2.60 9.63
C LEU A 21 -12.08 -3.72 9.35
N LYS A 22 -12.66 -3.74 8.15
CA LYS A 22 -13.66 -4.74 7.73
C LYS A 22 -13.06 -5.99 7.07
N SER A 23 -11.74 -6.02 6.84
CA SER A 23 -11.05 -7.07 6.09
C SER A 23 -11.09 -8.44 6.76
N GLY A 24 -11.31 -8.47 8.08
CA GLY A 24 -11.25 -9.68 8.91
C GLY A 24 -9.90 -9.93 9.58
N PHE A 25 -8.88 -9.16 9.22
CA PHE A 25 -7.58 -9.16 9.89
C PHE A 25 -7.57 -8.17 11.06
N LYS A 26 -6.80 -8.50 12.11
CA LYS A 26 -6.59 -7.60 13.25
C LYS A 26 -5.36 -6.75 13.00
N PHE A 27 -5.57 -5.53 12.49
CA PHE A 27 -4.49 -4.59 12.22
C PHE A 27 -4.38 -3.49 13.28
N GLU A 28 -3.18 -2.94 13.39
CA GLU A 28 -2.91 -1.64 13.99
C GLU A 28 -2.31 -0.73 12.90
N ILE A 29 -2.88 0.46 12.75
CA ILE A 29 -2.45 1.46 11.76
C ILE A 29 -1.60 2.49 12.50
N GLU A 30 -0.34 2.62 12.10
CA GLU A 30 0.62 3.56 12.66
C GLU A 30 0.68 4.83 11.79
N THR A 31 0.79 5.98 12.44
CA THR A 31 1.03 7.27 11.78
C THR A 31 2.46 7.68 12.02
N PHE A 32 3.20 7.95 10.95
CA PHE A 32 4.59 8.41 11.03
C PHE A 32 4.67 9.92 10.80
N PRO A 33 5.60 10.65 11.47
CA PRO A 33 5.70 12.10 11.33
C PRO A 33 6.13 12.58 9.94
N THR A 34 6.87 11.75 9.20
CA THR A 34 7.29 11.96 7.81
C THR A 34 7.02 10.70 6.99
N PRO A 35 5.75 10.40 6.72
CA PRO A 35 5.39 9.13 6.12
C PRO A 35 5.70 9.16 4.62
N MET A 36 6.64 8.31 4.18
CA MET A 36 6.89 8.04 2.77
C MET A 36 5.68 7.42 2.06
N PHE A 37 4.80 6.78 2.83
CA PHE A 37 3.58 6.12 2.39
C PHE A 37 2.41 6.54 3.27
N ASP A 38 1.21 6.61 2.69
CA ASP A 38 0.03 7.15 3.38
C ASP A 38 -0.33 6.39 4.68
N LEU A 39 -0.18 5.06 4.73
CA LEU A 39 -0.45 4.25 5.92
C LEU A 39 0.67 3.25 6.21
N PHE A 40 0.96 3.04 7.49
CA PHE A 40 1.78 1.92 7.96
C PHE A 40 0.91 0.98 8.78
N VAL A 41 1.02 -0.32 8.53
CA VAL A 41 0.11 -1.32 9.08
C VAL A 41 0.90 -2.50 9.64
N LYS A 42 0.56 -2.92 10.85
CA LYS A 42 1.09 -4.14 11.46
C LYS A 42 -0.03 -5.08 11.90
N PHE A 43 0.25 -6.37 11.90
CA PHE A 43 -0.66 -7.37 12.44
C PHE A 43 -0.62 -7.32 13.97
N LYS A 44 -1.78 -7.24 14.63
CA LYS A 44 -1.86 -7.34 16.10
C LYS A 44 -1.48 -8.71 16.62
N THR A 45 -1.66 -9.74 15.82
CA THR A 45 -1.31 -11.13 16.17
C THR A 45 0.20 -11.41 16.03
N ASN A 46 0.90 -10.62 15.22
CA ASN A 46 2.35 -10.71 15.03
C ASN A 46 2.91 -9.35 14.63
N SER A 47 3.47 -8.61 15.59
CA SER A 47 4.00 -7.26 15.40
C SER A 47 5.18 -7.19 14.43
N ASN A 48 5.85 -8.31 14.15
CA ASN A 48 6.94 -8.36 13.17
C ASN A 48 6.40 -8.27 11.73
N VAL A 49 5.15 -8.70 11.50
CA VAL A 49 4.53 -8.62 10.18
C VAL A 49 3.96 -7.22 9.97
N LYS A 50 4.68 -6.44 9.17
CA LYS A 50 4.35 -5.06 8.84
C LYS A 50 4.42 -4.78 7.34
N PHE A 51 3.58 -3.87 6.89
CA PHE A 51 3.55 -3.39 5.51
C PHE A 51 3.09 -1.93 5.47
N ALA A 52 3.34 -1.26 4.37
CA ALA A 52 2.78 0.06 4.13
C ALA A 52 1.74 0.04 3.00
N ILE A 53 0.92 1.07 2.96
CA ILE A 53 -0.07 1.29 1.93
C ILE A 53 0.12 2.71 1.38
N GLU A 54 0.24 2.78 0.07
CA GLU A 54 0.15 4.00 -0.70
C GLU A 54 -1.25 4.08 -1.31
N VAL A 55 -1.95 5.18 -1.06
CA VAL A 55 -3.29 5.46 -1.58
C VAL A 55 -3.20 6.53 -2.66
N LYS A 56 -3.79 6.24 -3.81
CA LYS A 56 -3.91 7.20 -4.91
C LYS A 56 -5.32 7.20 -5.44
N THR A 57 -5.84 8.39 -5.71
CA THR A 57 -7.10 8.51 -6.44
C THR A 57 -6.86 8.20 -7.92
N LYS A 58 -7.89 7.67 -8.61
CA LYS A 58 -7.84 7.41 -10.06
C LYS A 58 -7.52 8.67 -10.86
N ILE A 59 -7.99 9.82 -10.39
CA ILE A 59 -7.69 11.13 -10.97
C ILE A 59 -6.19 11.41 -10.83
N ARG A 60 -5.52 11.69 -11.96
CA ARG A 60 -4.08 11.99 -12.01
C ARG A 60 -3.17 10.87 -11.49
N PHE A 61 -3.67 9.64 -11.38
CA PHE A 61 -2.93 8.48 -10.90
C PHE A 61 -1.52 8.39 -11.50
N GLN A 62 -1.40 8.43 -12.84
CA GLN A 62 -0.11 8.27 -13.54
C GLN A 62 0.92 9.33 -13.12
N SER A 63 0.51 10.59 -13.04
CA SER A 63 1.43 11.67 -12.65
C SER A 63 1.90 11.55 -11.20
N ARG A 64 1.02 11.09 -10.29
CA ARG A 64 1.34 10.94 -8.87
C ARG A 64 2.19 9.71 -8.61
N ILE A 65 1.87 8.58 -9.25
CA ILE A 65 2.68 7.37 -9.09
C ILE A 65 4.08 7.57 -9.68
N ASN A 66 4.24 8.29 -10.79
CA ASN A 66 5.56 8.61 -11.33
C ASN A 66 6.43 9.42 -10.34
N LYS A 67 5.83 10.36 -9.59
CA LYS A 67 6.51 11.09 -8.52
C LYS A 67 6.91 10.16 -7.38
N GLN A 68 5.99 9.31 -6.91
CA GLN A 68 6.25 8.33 -5.86
C GLN A 68 7.37 7.35 -6.25
N MET A 69 7.35 6.88 -7.50
CA MET A 69 8.37 5.99 -8.07
C MET A 69 9.75 6.65 -8.12
N SER A 70 9.81 7.96 -8.38
CA SER A 70 11.07 8.70 -8.37
C SER A 70 11.63 8.81 -6.96
N ALA A 71 10.78 9.12 -5.97
CA ALA A 71 11.17 9.12 -4.55
C ALA A 71 11.65 7.72 -4.10
N LEU A 72 10.88 6.67 -4.41
CA LEU A 72 11.21 5.28 -4.09
C LEU A 72 12.59 4.84 -4.57
N LYS A 73 13.01 5.25 -5.77
CA LYS A 73 14.36 4.93 -6.28
C LYS A 73 15.44 5.51 -5.36
N THR A 74 15.29 6.76 -4.92
CA THR A 74 16.21 7.40 -3.96
C THR A 74 16.27 6.62 -2.64
N TYR A 75 15.13 6.19 -2.09
CA TYR A 75 15.11 5.42 -0.84
C TYR A 75 15.68 4.01 -0.99
N ARG A 76 15.47 3.36 -2.15
CA ARG A 76 16.07 2.06 -2.45
C ARG A 76 17.59 2.15 -2.43
N ASP A 77 18.14 3.16 -3.10
CA ASP A 77 19.58 3.33 -3.23
C ASP A 77 20.24 3.67 -1.86
N ALA A 78 19.45 4.22 -0.92
CA ALA A 78 19.83 4.43 0.48
C ALA A 78 19.58 3.21 1.39
N GLY A 79 19.07 2.09 0.89
CA GLY A 79 18.77 0.89 1.68
C GLY A 79 17.57 1.02 2.64
N LEU A 80 16.70 2.00 2.43
CA LEU A 80 15.61 2.35 3.35
C LEU A 80 14.29 1.62 3.05
N ILE A 81 14.21 0.82 1.97
CA ILE A 81 13.03 0.02 1.64
C ILE A 81 13.18 -1.37 2.24
N ASN A 82 12.51 -1.61 3.36
CA ASN A 82 12.62 -2.86 4.12
C ASN A 82 11.27 -3.54 4.45
N ILE A 83 10.16 -2.99 3.96
CA ILE A 83 8.81 -3.55 4.13
C ILE A 83 8.07 -3.67 2.78
N PRO A 84 7.16 -4.66 2.62
CA PRO A 84 6.24 -4.69 1.50
C PRO A 84 5.33 -3.46 1.48
N VAL A 85 4.95 -3.02 0.28
CA VAL A 85 4.08 -1.85 0.11
C VAL A 85 2.97 -2.18 -0.89
N LEU A 86 1.73 -1.99 -0.48
CA LEU A 86 0.56 -2.07 -1.36
C LEU A 86 0.25 -0.69 -1.95
N LEU A 87 -0.07 -0.64 -3.24
CA LEU A 87 -0.63 0.53 -3.90
C LEU A 87 -2.12 0.31 -4.10
N ILE A 88 -2.94 1.15 -3.49
CA ILE A 88 -4.39 1.14 -3.66
C ILE A 88 -4.79 2.33 -4.50
N LYS A 89 -5.47 2.05 -5.60
CA LYS A 89 -6.06 3.04 -6.49
C LYS A 89 -7.56 3.09 -6.24
N VAL A 90 -8.04 4.26 -5.79
CA VAL A 90 -9.44 4.49 -5.39
C VAL A 90 -10.17 5.27 -6.49
N ASP A 91 -11.32 4.76 -6.92
CA ASP A 91 -12.29 5.49 -7.71
C ASP A 91 -13.42 6.00 -6.80
N GLU A 92 -13.29 7.26 -6.36
CA GLU A 92 -14.25 7.88 -5.44
C GLU A 92 -15.67 8.01 -6.02
N LYS A 93 -15.81 8.02 -7.36
CA LYS A 93 -17.13 8.17 -8.00
C LYS A 93 -17.93 6.87 -7.96
N GLU A 94 -17.24 5.77 -8.24
CA GLU A 94 -17.84 4.43 -8.27
C GLU A 94 -17.77 3.73 -6.91
N GLU A 95 -17.12 4.36 -5.92
CA GLU A 95 -16.81 3.77 -4.61
C GLU A 95 -16.07 2.43 -4.70
N GLU A 96 -15.32 2.24 -5.78
CA GLU A 96 -14.53 1.04 -6.04
C GLU A 96 -13.04 1.29 -5.80
N SER A 97 -12.29 0.22 -5.59
CA SER A 97 -10.85 0.29 -5.43
C SER A 97 -10.19 -0.92 -6.06
N GLU A 98 -8.99 -0.72 -6.58
CA GLU A 98 -8.13 -1.74 -7.13
C GLU A 98 -6.73 -1.62 -6.50
N PHE A 99 -5.97 -2.71 -6.45
CA PHE A 99 -4.67 -2.70 -5.78
C PHE A 99 -3.67 -3.69 -6.37
N ASP A 100 -2.39 -3.39 -6.17
CA ASP A 100 -1.26 -4.29 -6.43
C ASP A 100 -0.10 -3.97 -5.48
N PHE A 101 1.02 -4.70 -5.57
CA PHE A 101 2.24 -4.34 -4.86
C PHE A 101 2.98 -3.20 -5.56
N LEU A 102 3.30 -2.15 -4.79
CA LEU A 102 4.30 -1.16 -5.17
C LEU A 102 5.71 -1.66 -4.89
N VAL A 103 5.89 -2.26 -3.71
CA VAL A 103 7.10 -2.97 -3.31
C VAL A 103 6.70 -4.40 -3.01
N PHE A 104 7.10 -5.31 -3.89
CA PHE A 104 6.69 -6.71 -3.83
C PHE A 104 7.76 -7.59 -3.16
N PRO A 105 7.36 -8.55 -2.30
CA PRO A 105 8.25 -9.58 -1.79
C PRO A 105 8.58 -10.59 -2.90
N SER A 106 9.82 -10.58 -3.38
CA SER A 106 10.29 -11.53 -4.38
C SER A 106 10.96 -12.71 -3.70
N PHE A 107 10.26 -13.84 -3.62
CA PHE A 107 10.80 -15.08 -3.06
C PHE A 107 11.93 -15.66 -3.92
N LYS A 108 11.82 -15.54 -5.25
CA LYS A 108 12.87 -15.99 -6.18
C LYS A 108 14.19 -15.25 -5.98
N GLU A 109 14.11 -13.95 -5.71
CA GLU A 109 15.28 -13.06 -5.60
C GLU A 109 15.69 -12.80 -4.15
N ASN A 110 14.94 -13.37 -3.19
CA ASN A 110 15.03 -13.12 -1.75
C ASN A 110 15.19 -11.62 -1.37
N LYS A 111 14.45 -10.74 -2.05
CA LYS A 111 14.48 -9.30 -1.78
C LYS A 111 13.15 -8.62 -2.07
N LEU A 112 12.98 -7.43 -1.50
CA LEU A 112 11.90 -6.52 -1.85
C LEU A 112 12.24 -5.81 -3.16
N LEU A 113 11.30 -5.81 -4.10
CA LEU A 113 11.47 -5.23 -5.43
C LEU A 113 10.40 -4.18 -5.70
N ILE A 114 10.79 -3.03 -6.24
CA ILE A 114 9.85 -1.99 -6.67
C ILE A 114 9.26 -2.41 -8.03
N ARG A 115 7.93 -2.38 -8.15
CA ARG A 115 7.23 -2.61 -9.42
C ARG A 115 7.12 -1.33 -10.23
N ASN A 116 7.46 -1.42 -11.52
CA ASN A 116 7.24 -0.34 -12.49
C ASN A 116 5.93 -0.50 -13.27
N GLU A 117 5.37 -1.71 -13.29
CA GLU A 117 4.12 -2.06 -13.96
C GLU A 117 3.19 -2.73 -12.96
N PHE A 118 1.93 -2.31 -12.96
CA PHE A 118 0.92 -2.75 -12.00
C PHE A 118 -0.13 -3.60 -12.68
N LYS A 119 -0.43 -4.75 -12.10
CA LYS A 119 -1.55 -5.61 -12.50
C LYS A 119 -2.64 -5.47 -11.46
N PHE A 120 -3.34 -4.33 -11.53
CA PHE A 120 -4.39 -4.00 -10.59
C PHE A 120 -5.50 -5.06 -10.61
N ILE A 121 -5.88 -5.49 -9.42
CA ILE A 121 -7.03 -6.37 -9.19
C ILE A 121 -7.99 -5.69 -8.23
N LYS A 122 -9.28 -6.06 -8.28
CA LYS A 122 -10.31 -5.49 -7.41
C LYS A 122 -9.95 -5.67 -5.93
N LEU A 123 -10.06 -4.60 -5.14
CA LEU A 123 -9.91 -4.63 -3.69
C LEU A 123 -11.15 -5.27 -3.06
N ASN A 124 -11.06 -6.56 -2.75
CA ASN A 124 -12.06 -7.31 -2.02
C ASN A 124 -11.37 -8.20 -0.98
N LYS A 125 -12.15 -8.83 -0.08
CA LYS A 125 -11.59 -9.65 1.01
C LYS A 125 -10.72 -10.81 0.53
N GLU A 126 -11.14 -11.47 -0.54
CA GLU A 126 -10.45 -12.65 -1.09
C GLU A 126 -9.09 -12.26 -1.70
N ASN A 127 -9.09 -11.29 -2.61
CA ASN A 127 -7.89 -10.78 -3.23
C ASN A 127 -6.92 -10.20 -2.21
N PHE A 128 -7.44 -9.46 -1.23
CA PHE A 128 -6.64 -8.88 -0.16
C PHE A 128 -5.99 -9.97 0.69
N LYS A 129 -6.73 -11.02 1.06
CA LYS A 129 -6.19 -12.18 1.78
C LYS A 129 -5.02 -12.84 1.03
N MET A 130 -5.10 -12.99 -0.29
CA MET A 130 -3.97 -13.54 -1.07
C MET A 130 -2.68 -12.70 -0.94
N LYS A 131 -2.81 -11.36 -0.96
CA LYS A 131 -1.66 -10.47 -0.78
C LYS A 131 -1.15 -10.47 0.66
N MET A 132 -2.04 -10.54 1.65
CA MET A 132 -1.66 -10.68 3.07
C MET A 132 -0.87 -11.96 3.33
N ASN A 133 -1.32 -13.10 2.80
CA ASN A 133 -0.59 -14.37 2.91
C ASN A 133 0.83 -14.26 2.31
N SER A 134 0.99 -13.51 1.21
CA SER A 134 2.30 -13.25 0.61
C SER A 134 3.20 -12.41 1.52
N ILE A 135 2.64 -11.44 2.23
CA ILE A 135 3.36 -10.62 3.21
C ILE A 135 3.74 -11.45 4.44
N GLU A 136 2.82 -12.22 5.01
CA GLU A 136 3.12 -13.10 6.15
C GLU A 136 4.22 -14.11 5.80
N LYS A 137 4.12 -14.75 4.62
CA LYS A 137 5.14 -15.68 4.13
C LYS A 137 6.52 -15.03 4.01
N TRP A 138 6.60 -13.79 3.52
CA TRP A 138 7.85 -13.05 3.41
C TRP A 138 8.56 -12.85 4.76
N TYR A 139 7.80 -12.64 5.84
CA TYR A 139 8.38 -12.51 7.18
C TYR A 139 8.68 -13.86 7.84
N ALA A 140 8.02 -14.94 7.43
CA ALA A 140 8.29 -16.28 7.95
C ALA A 140 9.56 -16.92 7.35
N GLU A 141 9.97 -16.50 6.17
CA GLU A 141 11.18 -16.99 5.47
C GLU A 141 12.43 -16.13 5.74
N LYS A 142 12.31 -15.07 6.54
CA LYS A 142 13.41 -14.22 7.00
C LYS A 142 13.86 -14.60 8.40
#